data_AF-A0A6N8EL72-F1
#
_entry.id   AF-A0A6N8EL72-F1
#
_cell.length_a   1.000
_cell.length_b   1.000
_cell.length_c   1.000
_cell.angle_alpha   90.00
_cell.angle_beta   90.00
_cell.angle_gamma   90.00
#
_symmetry.space_group_name_H-M   'P 1'
#
loop_
_entity.id
_entity.type
_entity.pdbx_description
1 polymer ?
#
loop_
_entity_poly.entity_id
_entity_poly.type
_entity_poly.pdbx_seq_one_letter_code
_entity_poly.pdbx_strand_id
1 'polypeptide(L)'
;MLYTIPLSPIPAQSLTCPIAGLQCQFWLRQLASGLYIDITANNTPLLLGTLCQNGTDLLRSPLSPLPGTLYFGDNAGTSDPDFTGLGSRFLLYYEDNSS
;
A
#
# COMPACT_ATOMS: atom_id res chain seq x y z
N MET A 1 -5.47 5.07 -14.06
CA MET A 1 -4.55 6.19 -13.68
C MET A 1 -3.62 5.71 -12.57
N LEU A 2 -2.33 6.06 -12.61
CA LEU A 2 -1.34 5.60 -11.62
C LEU A 2 -1.11 6.66 -10.54
N TYR A 3 -1.19 6.26 -9.28
CA TYR A 3 -0.93 7.08 -8.10
C TYR A 3 0.16 6.45 -7.25
N THR A 4 1.10 7.26 -6.75
CA THR A 4 2.13 6.81 -5.81
C THR A 4 1.79 7.34 -4.41
N ILE A 5 1.70 6.43 -3.45
CA ILE A 5 1.39 6.78 -2.07
C ILE A 5 2.66 7.31 -1.41
N PRO A 6 2.65 8.52 -0.79
CA PRO A 6 3.86 9.20 -0.34
C PRO A 6 4.34 8.63 1.00
N LEU A 7 5.00 7.47 0.95
CA LEU A 7 5.57 6.82 2.12
C LEU A 7 6.90 7.48 2.55
N SER A 8 7.20 7.39 3.85
CA SER A 8 8.49 7.80 4.44
C SER A 8 9.32 6.59 4.87
N PRO A 9 10.67 6.68 4.86
CA PRO A 9 11.54 5.56 5.24
C PRO A 9 11.66 5.41 6.77
N ILE A 10 10.54 5.19 7.45
CA ILE A 10 10.47 4.97 8.90
C ILE A 10 9.76 3.65 9.20
N PRO A 11 10.16 2.93 10.26
CA PRO A 11 9.67 1.57 10.52
C PRO A 11 8.18 1.52 10.88
N ALA A 12 7.60 2.59 11.40
CA ALA A 12 6.17 2.68 11.67
C ALA A 12 5.65 4.05 11.22
N GLN A 13 4.63 4.06 10.36
CA GLN A 13 4.01 5.30 9.86
C GLN A 13 2.52 5.14 9.67
N SER A 14 1.79 6.24 9.84
CA SER A 14 0.42 6.36 9.38
C SER A 14 0.25 7.62 8.56
N LEU A 15 -0.52 7.51 7.50
CA LEU A 15 -0.85 8.61 6.60
C LEU A 15 -2.25 8.41 6.04
N THR A 16 -2.84 9.52 5.61
CA THR A 16 -4.15 9.53 4.96
C THR A 16 -4.03 10.23 3.63
N CYS A 17 -4.54 9.61 2.57
CA CYS A 17 -4.64 10.26 1.26
C CYS A 17 -5.96 9.89 0.57
N PRO A 18 -6.50 10.81 -0.26
CA PRO A 18 -7.67 10.53 -1.07
C PRO A 18 -7.29 9.63 -2.26
N ILE A 19 -8.02 8.54 -2.47
CA ILE A 19 -7.86 7.62 -3.61
C ILE A 19 -9.25 7.28 -4.14
N ALA A 20 -9.47 7.45 -5.45
CA ALA A 20 -10.75 7.17 -6.11
C ALA A 20 -11.98 7.78 -5.38
N GLY A 21 -11.82 8.97 -4.79
CA GLY A 21 -12.88 9.66 -4.04
C GLY A 21 -13.11 9.16 -2.60
N LEU A 22 -12.36 8.16 -2.12
CA LEU A 22 -12.41 7.65 -0.76
C LEU A 22 -11.24 8.19 0.08
N GLN A 23 -11.48 8.52 1.35
CA GLN A 23 -10.42 8.85 2.28
C GLN A 23 -9.78 7.55 2.78
N CYS A 24 -8.58 7.23 2.28
CA CYS A 24 -7.86 6.02 2.62
C CYS A 24 -6.82 6.32 3.70
N GLN A 25 -6.88 5.60 4.82
CA GLN A 25 -5.84 5.63 5.85
C GLN A 25 -4.97 4.39 5.71
N PHE A 26 -3.67 4.61 5.74
CA PHE A 26 -2.64 3.58 5.71
C PHE A 26 -1.93 3.57 7.06
N TRP A 27 -1.69 2.38 7.59
CA TRP A 27 -0.81 2.17 8.72
C TRP A 27 0.18 1.06 8.38
N LEU A 28 1.46 1.42 8.31
CA LEU A 28 2.54 0.48 8.00
C LEU A 28 3.42 0.26 9.22
N ARG A 29 3.88 -0.98 9.40
CA ARG A 29 4.80 -1.36 10.47
C ARG A 29 5.78 -2.43 10.01
N GLN A 30 7.07 -2.19 10.23
CA GLN A 30 8.12 -3.19 10.08
C GLN A 30 8.11 -4.10 11.30
N LEU A 31 8.00 -5.40 11.06
CA LEU A 31 8.23 -6.46 12.05
C LEU A 31 9.45 -7.29 11.64
N ALA A 32 9.88 -8.20 12.53
CA ALA A 32 10.99 -9.11 12.26
C ALA A 32 10.74 -10.02 11.04
N SER A 33 9.48 -10.31 10.73
CA SER A 33 9.06 -11.16 9.60
C SER A 33 8.80 -10.40 8.29
N GLY A 34 8.81 -9.06 8.31
CA GLY A 34 8.54 -8.25 7.11
C GLY A 34 7.76 -6.97 7.40
N LEU A 35 7.43 -6.24 6.34
CA LEU A 35 6.61 -5.04 6.39
C LEU A 35 5.12 -5.43 6.33
N TYR A 36 4.32 -4.88 7.24
CA TYR A 36 2.88 -5.11 7.30
C TYR A 36 2.11 -3.82 7.10
N ILE A 37 0.91 -3.94 6.53
CA ILE A 37 0.02 -2.82 6.24
C ILE A 37 -1.41 -3.10 6.68
N ASP A 38 -2.04 -2.08 7.24
CA ASP A 38 -3.46 -1.98 7.50
C ASP A 38 -4.01 -0.82 6.67
N ILE A 39 -5.19 -1.01 6.05
CA ILE A 39 -5.84 0.00 5.22
C ILE A 39 -7.31 0.10 5.61
N THR A 40 -7.78 1.33 5.81
CA THR A 40 -9.20 1.64 5.94
C THR A 40 -9.61 2.65 4.86
N ALA A 41 -10.84 2.55 4.37
CA ALA A 41 -11.44 3.53 3.49
C ALA A 41 -12.72 4.07 4.13
N ASN A 42 -12.81 5.39 4.34
CA ASN A 42 -13.91 6.03 5.06
C ASN A 42 -14.24 5.30 6.39
N ASN A 43 -13.21 5.01 7.18
CA ASN A 43 -13.27 4.30 8.47
C ASN A 43 -13.74 2.83 8.39
N THR A 44 -13.95 2.28 7.20
CA THR A 44 -14.26 0.86 7.01
C THR A 44 -12.97 0.09 6.71
N PRO A 45 -12.63 -0.97 7.45
CA PRO A 45 -11.45 -1.79 7.15
C PRO A 45 -11.52 -2.39 5.74
N LEU A 46 -10.45 -2.20 4.96
CA LEU A 46 -10.24 -2.89 3.69
C LEU A 46 -9.40 -4.15 3.87
N LEU A 47 -8.29 -4.02 4.59
CA LEU A 47 -7.40 -5.12 4.95
C LEU A 47 -6.61 -4.74 6.19
N LEU A 48 -6.32 -5.74 7.03
CA LEU A 48 -5.62 -5.56 8.30
C LEU A 48 -4.55 -6.65 8.45
N GLY A 49 -3.34 -6.27 8.81
CA GLY A 49 -2.23 -7.18 9.07
C GLY A 49 -1.72 -7.90 7.84
N THR A 50 -1.81 -7.29 6.66
CA THR A 50 -1.36 -7.91 5.41
C THR A 50 0.15 -7.74 5.26
N LEU A 51 0.86 -8.84 4.95
CA LEU A 51 2.28 -8.81 4.61
C LEU A 51 2.47 -8.15 3.23
N CYS A 52 3.34 -7.15 3.17
CA CYS A 52 3.70 -6.47 1.94
C CYS A 52 4.69 -7.32 1.13
N GLN A 53 4.31 -7.67 -0.10
CA GLN A 53 5.16 -8.42 -1.03
C GLN A 53 5.26 -7.66 -2.36
N ASN A 54 6.40 -7.77 -3.02
CA ASN A 54 6.63 -7.11 -4.30
C ASN A 54 5.69 -7.64 -5.39
N GLY A 55 5.08 -6.74 -6.17
CA GLY A 55 4.18 -7.04 -7.28
C GLY A 55 2.86 -7.72 -6.89
N THR A 56 2.59 -7.90 -5.59
CA THR A 56 1.40 -8.57 -5.10
C THR A 56 0.27 -7.57 -4.91
N ASP A 57 -0.88 -7.83 -5.54
CA ASP A 57 -2.09 -7.05 -5.26
C ASP A 57 -2.52 -7.26 -3.80
N LEU A 58 -2.62 -6.14 -3.08
CA LEU A 58 -3.05 -6.07 -1.69
C LEU A 58 -4.58 -6.08 -1.61
N LEU A 59 -5.29 -5.54 -2.60
CA LEU A 59 -6.74 -5.39 -2.58
C LEU A 59 -7.53 -6.64 -2.98
N ARG A 60 -6.86 -7.81 -3.10
CA ARG A 60 -7.29 -9.18 -3.54
C ARG A 60 -8.78 -9.56 -3.55
N SER A 61 -9.62 -8.91 -2.75
CA SER A 61 -11.07 -9.04 -2.74
C SER A 61 -11.74 -8.31 -3.92
N PRO A 62 -12.55 -9.00 -4.74
CA PRO A 62 -13.35 -8.34 -5.79
C PRO A 62 -14.45 -7.42 -5.21
N LEU A 63 -14.66 -7.45 -3.89
CA LEU A 63 -15.62 -6.58 -3.19
C LEU A 63 -14.96 -5.30 -2.63
N SER A 64 -13.69 -5.05 -2.95
CA SER A 64 -13.02 -3.81 -2.57
C SER A 64 -13.78 -2.61 -3.17
N PRO A 65 -14.08 -1.56 -2.38
CA PRO A 65 -14.69 -0.34 -2.90
C PRO A 65 -13.70 0.52 -3.70
N LEU A 66 -12.41 0.16 -3.74
CA LEU A 66 -11.41 0.78 -4.59
C LEU A 66 -11.34 0.03 -5.94
N PRO A 67 -11.74 0.65 -7.07
CA PRO A 67 -11.76 0.01 -8.38
C PRO A 67 -10.37 -0.02 -9.02
N GLY A 68 -9.44 -0.75 -8.42
CA GLY A 68 -8.04 -0.73 -8.86
C GLY A 68 -7.17 -1.78 -8.19
N THR A 69 -5.89 -1.76 -8.55
CA THR A 69 -4.86 -2.63 -8.00
C THR A 69 -3.98 -1.81 -7.07
N LEU A 70 -3.70 -2.32 -5.86
CA LEU A 70 -2.76 -1.68 -4.93
C LEU A 70 -1.59 -2.62 -4.68
N TYR A 71 -0.37 -2.21 -5.01
CA TYR A 71 0.79 -3.09 -4.91
C TYR A 71 2.08 -2.33 -4.63
N PHE A 72 3.05 -3.01 -4.01
CA PHE A 72 4.41 -2.52 -3.91
C PHE A 72 5.19 -2.87 -5.17
N GLY A 73 5.99 -1.93 -5.67
CA GLY A 73 7.02 -2.19 -6.68
C GLY A 73 8.43 -1.87 -6.15
N ASP A 74 9.38 -2.77 -6.40
CA ASP A 74 10.81 -2.53 -6.23
C ASP A 74 11.40 -1.90 -7.50
N ASN A 75 11.76 -0.61 -7.44
CA ASN A 75 12.32 0.12 -8.58
C ASN A 75 13.85 -0.09 -8.76
N ALA A 76 14.47 -0.94 -7.95
CA ALA A 76 15.89 -1.27 -8.04
C ALA A 76 16.16 -2.79 -8.08
N GLY A 77 15.12 -3.62 -8.22
CA GLY A 77 15.25 -5.07 -8.19
C GLY A 77 13.91 -5.80 -8.11
N THR A 78 13.89 -6.91 -7.37
CA THR A 78 12.70 -7.77 -7.19
C THR A 78 12.48 -8.16 -5.72
N SER A 79 13.06 -7.42 -4.78
CA SER A 79 12.96 -7.68 -3.34
C SER A 79 11.60 -7.27 -2.78
N ASP A 80 11.13 -7.99 -1.76
CA ASP A 80 10.01 -7.54 -0.93
C ASP A 80 10.36 -6.24 -0.18
N PRO A 81 9.37 -5.36 0.08
CA PRO A 81 9.63 -4.06 0.66
C PRO A 81 10.04 -4.15 2.13
N ASP A 82 11.04 -3.34 2.48
CA ASP A 82 11.42 -3.04 3.85
C ASP A 82 11.41 -1.53 4.10
N PHE A 83 11.31 -1.12 5.36
CA PHE A 83 11.12 0.28 5.71
C PHE A 83 12.23 1.22 5.23
N THR A 84 13.47 0.73 5.03
CA THR A 84 14.62 1.58 4.68
C THR A 84 14.51 2.14 3.27
N GLY A 85 13.80 1.45 2.37
CA GLY A 85 13.61 1.87 0.98
C GLY A 85 12.24 2.50 0.67
N LEU A 86 11.35 2.66 1.65
CA LEU A 86 10.01 3.21 1.42
C LEU A 86 10.05 4.63 0.87
N GLY A 87 9.23 4.89 -0.14
CA GLY A 87 9.13 6.21 -0.79
C GLY A 87 10.25 6.51 -1.79
N SER A 88 11.19 5.57 -1.99
CA SER A 88 12.26 5.69 -3.00
C SER A 88 12.40 4.41 -3.83
N ARG A 89 12.99 3.36 -3.26
CA ARG A 89 13.13 2.05 -3.90
C ARG A 89 11.81 1.29 -3.91
N PHE A 90 11.16 1.21 -2.76
CA PHE A 90 9.90 0.50 -2.57
C PHE A 90 8.77 1.52 -2.62
N LEU A 91 8.03 1.51 -3.72
CA LEU A 91 6.93 2.43 -3.97
C LEU A 91 5.61 1.67 -3.88
N LEU A 92 4.66 2.24 -3.14
CA LEU A 92 3.30 1.74 -3.08
C LEU A 92 2.47 2.44 -4.14
N TYR A 93 2.02 1.67 -5.12
CA TYR A 93 1.25 2.14 -6.25
C TYR A 93 -0.22 1.79 -6.09
N TYR A 94 -1.08 2.72 -6.48
CA TYR A 94 -2.47 2.45 -6.80
C TYR A 94 -2.71 2.69 -8.29
N GLU A 95 -3.11 1.64 -9.00
CA GLU A 95 -3.51 1.69 -10.40
C GLU A 95 -5.02 1.60 -10.51
N ASP A 96 -5.64 2.73 -10.89
CA ASP A 96 -7.08 2.83 -11.11
C ASP A 96 -7.47 2.15 -12.43
N ASN A 97 -8.39 1.17 -12.35
CA ASN A 97 -8.91 0.36 -13.46
C ASN A 97 -10.28 0.85 -13.95
N SER A 98 -10.84 1.90 -13.36
CA SER A 98 -12.05 2.55 -13.90
C SER A 98 -11.69 3.31 -15.19
N SER A 99 -12.43 3.02 -16.26
CA SER A 99 -12.27 3.63 -17.59
C SER A 99 -12.95 4.98 -17.70
#